data_AF-A0A5B8A4L3-F1
#
_entry.id   AF-A0A5B8A4L3-F1
#
_cell.length_a   1.000
_cell.length_b   1.000
_cell.length_c   1.000
_cell.angle_alpha   90.00
_cell.angle_beta   90.00
_cell.angle_gamma   90.00
#
_symmetry.space_group_name_H-M   'P 1'
#
loop_
_entity.id
_entity.type
_entity.pdbx_description
1 polymer ?
#
loop_
_entity_poly.entity_id
_entity_poly.type
_entity_poly.pdbx_seq_one_letter_code
_entity_poly.pdbx_strand_id
1 'polypeptide(L)'
;MNTSAFDPPRQPSSELRFTLFNPDGADIPQMARELNRRPELPRPHLLVDCSRLQCVRQYGVSHFVSQLLLLHQAGAYIVLRNVDPVLMRCLELLKVSHLFHASLGAPTEA
;
A
#
# COMPACT_ATOMS: atom_id res chain seq x y z
N MET A 1 -53.59 9.97 5.92
CA MET A 1 -52.41 10.79 5.53
C MET A 1 -51.32 10.54 6.56
N ASN A 2 -50.43 9.57 6.32
CA ASN A 2 -49.27 9.34 7.19
C ASN A 2 -48.00 9.49 6.36
N THR A 3 -47.24 10.53 6.70
CA THR A 3 -45.92 10.88 6.18
C THR A 3 -44.88 9.97 6.84
N SER A 4 -44.52 8.86 6.19
CA SER A 4 -43.24 8.19 6.49
C SER A 4 -42.14 8.97 5.79
N ALA A 5 -41.45 9.79 6.58
CA ALA A 5 -40.15 10.34 6.24
C ALA A 5 -39.23 9.16 5.90
N PHE A 6 -38.96 9.00 4.61
CA PHE A 6 -37.98 8.05 4.10
C PHE A 6 -36.61 8.65 4.39
N ASP A 7 -35.97 8.17 5.46
CA ASP A 7 -34.57 8.45 5.78
C ASP A 7 -33.72 8.12 4.55
N PRO A 8 -32.86 9.04 4.06
CA PRO A 8 -32.01 8.74 2.92
C PRO A 8 -31.02 7.64 3.29
N PRO A 9 -30.74 6.66 2.41
CA PRO A 9 -29.75 5.61 2.69
C PRO A 9 -28.38 6.27 2.84
N ARG A 10 -27.95 6.42 4.09
CA ARG A 10 -26.63 6.95 4.44
C ARG A 10 -25.60 5.84 4.29
N GLN A 11 -25.22 5.51 3.05
CA GLN A 11 -24.09 4.61 2.75
C GLN A 11 -23.41 5.01 1.42
N PRO A 12 -22.11 4.70 1.23
CA PRO A 12 -21.26 3.86 2.07
C PRO A 12 -20.09 4.63 2.68
N SER A 13 -19.73 4.22 3.89
CA SER A 13 -18.38 4.33 4.42
C SER A 13 -17.38 4.04 3.29
N SER A 14 -16.44 4.94 3.08
CA SER A 14 -15.31 4.77 2.17
C SER A 14 -14.49 3.56 2.63
N GLU A 15 -14.93 2.35 2.30
CA GLU A 15 -14.09 1.17 2.35
C GLU A 15 -12.98 1.43 1.36
N LEU A 16 -11.86 1.95 1.86
CA LEU A 16 -10.61 2.03 1.12
C LEU A 16 -10.30 0.59 0.69
N ARG A 17 -10.70 0.25 -0.54
CA ARG A 17 -10.41 -1.05 -1.13
C ARG A 17 -8.93 -1.06 -1.45
N PHE A 18 -8.16 -1.60 -0.52
CA PHE A 18 -6.75 -1.87 -0.77
C PHE A 18 -6.65 -3.13 -1.64
N THR A 19 -5.93 -2.99 -2.74
CA THR A 19 -5.59 -4.12 -3.60
C THR A 19 -4.33 -4.78 -3.04
N LEU A 20 -4.43 -6.07 -2.71
CA LEU A 20 -3.26 -6.84 -2.32
C LEU A 20 -2.25 -6.88 -3.47
N PHE A 21 -1.03 -6.45 -3.21
CA PHE A 21 0.00 -6.28 -4.21
C PHE A 21 1.26 -7.06 -3.86
N ASN A 22 1.72 -7.89 -4.78
CA ASN A 22 2.98 -8.63 -4.63
C ASN A 22 4.09 -7.96 -5.47
N PRO A 23 5.11 -7.36 -4.84
CA PRO A 23 6.22 -6.74 -5.54
C PRO A 23 7.24 -7.75 -6.10
N ASP A 24 7.20 -9.02 -5.69
CA ASP A 24 8.27 -10.00 -6.00
C ASP A 24 8.38 -10.42 -7.48
N GLY A 25 7.37 -10.09 -8.30
CA GLY A 25 7.36 -10.39 -9.74
C GLY A 25 6.69 -9.32 -10.58
N ALA A 26 6.39 -8.15 -10.00
CA ALA A 26 5.73 -7.07 -10.69
C ALA A 26 6.76 -6.11 -11.30
N ASP A 27 6.53 -5.68 -12.54
CA ASP A 27 7.33 -4.62 -13.17
C ASP A 27 6.89 -3.26 -12.61
N ILE A 28 7.42 -2.94 -11.43
CA ILE A 28 7.12 -1.70 -10.70
C ILE A 28 7.38 -0.44 -11.54
N PRO A 29 8.51 -0.35 -12.30
CA PRO A 29 8.76 0.78 -13.18
C PRO A 29 7.69 0.94 -14.28
N GLN A 30 7.26 -0.15 -14.91
CA GLN A 30 6.19 -0.10 -15.90
C GLN A 30 4.87 0.37 -15.29
N MET A 31 4.50 -0.18 -14.12
CA MET A 31 3.27 0.20 -13.43
C MET A 31 3.27 1.69 -13.02
N ALA A 32 4.40 2.19 -12.51
CA ALA A 32 4.55 3.61 -12.17
C ALA A 32 4.40 4.50 -13.42
N ARG A 33 4.92 4.07 -14.58
CA ARG A 33 4.75 4.79 -15.85
C ARG A 33 3.29 4.79 -16.31
N GLU A 34 2.58 3.69 -16.17
CA GLU A 34 1.16 3.60 -16.52
C GLU A 34 0.30 4.51 -15.64
N LEU A 35 0.58 4.55 -14.33
CA LEU A 35 -0.07 5.45 -13.38
C LEU A 35 0.21 6.93 -13.68
N ASN A 36 1.43 7.26 -14.10
CA ASN A 36 1.78 8.62 -14.51
C ASN A 36 1.13 9.02 -15.85
N ARG A 37 0.93 8.08 -16.77
CA ARG A 37 0.27 8.33 -18.06
C ARG A 37 -1.23 8.57 -17.94
N ARG A 38 -1.87 8.12 -16.85
CA ARG A 38 -3.31 8.21 -16.64
C ARG A 38 -3.64 8.99 -15.37
N PRO A 39 -3.39 10.31 -15.32
CA PRO A 39 -3.65 11.13 -14.15
C PRO A 39 -5.14 11.25 -13.80
N GLU A 40 -6.02 10.95 -14.75
CA GLU A 40 -7.48 10.96 -14.62
C GLU A 40 -8.05 9.74 -13.88
N LEU A 41 -7.25 8.67 -13.69
CA LEU A 41 -7.68 7.49 -12.95
C LEU A 41 -7.49 7.68 -11.44
N PRO A 42 -8.40 7.12 -10.61
CA PRO A 42 -8.21 7.12 -9.17
C PRO A 42 -6.91 6.38 -8.82
N ARG A 43 -6.12 6.98 -7.94
CA ARG A 43 -4.85 6.41 -7.51
C ARG A 43 -5.09 5.10 -6.76
N PRO A 44 -4.38 4.02 -7.08
CA PRO A 44 -4.60 2.74 -6.43
C PRO A 44 -4.10 2.80 -4.99
N HIS A 45 -4.85 2.14 -4.11
CA HIS A 45 -4.42 1.86 -2.75
C HIS A 45 -3.88 0.44 -2.73
N LEU A 46 -2.58 0.29 -2.49
CA LEU A 46 -1.87 -0.99 -2.56
C LEU A 46 -1.55 -1.46 -1.15
N LEU A 47 -1.91 -2.71 -0.85
CA LEU A 47 -1.53 -3.40 0.38
C LEU A 47 -0.43 -4.40 0.06
N VAL A 48 0.77 -4.14 0.56
CA VAL A 48 1.94 -5.01 0.38
C VAL A 48 2.10 -5.88 1.63
N ASP A 49 2.06 -7.19 1.46
CA ASP A 49 2.37 -8.13 2.54
C ASP A 49 3.89 -8.33 2.61
N CYS A 50 4.50 -7.85 3.69
CA CYS A 50 5.93 -7.91 3.90
C CYS A 50 6.43 -9.23 4.50
N SER A 51 5.54 -10.19 4.83
CA SER A 51 5.92 -11.44 5.53
C SER A 51 6.79 -12.37 4.68
N ARG A 52 6.63 -12.31 3.35
CA ARG A 52 7.23 -13.26 2.40
C ARG A 52 7.96 -12.60 1.23
N LEU A 53 8.45 -11.38 1.41
CA LEU A 53 9.13 -10.64 0.35
C LEU A 53 10.45 -11.30 -0.06
N GLN A 54 10.44 -11.98 -1.21
CA GLN A 54 11.62 -12.58 -1.80
C GLN A 54 12.57 -11.52 -2.38
N CYS A 55 12.05 -10.40 -2.88
CA CYS A 55 12.82 -9.28 -3.42
C CYS A 55 13.75 -8.66 -2.37
N VAL A 56 13.30 -8.56 -1.12
CA VAL A 56 14.17 -8.08 -0.02
C VAL A 56 15.32 -9.05 0.22
N ARG A 57 15.07 -10.36 0.10
CA ARG A 57 16.10 -11.39 0.27
C ARG A 57 17.07 -11.46 -0.92
N GLN A 58 16.58 -11.27 -2.14
CA GLN A 58 17.36 -11.40 -3.38
C GLN A 58 18.10 -10.12 -3.78
N TYR A 59 17.46 -8.96 -3.62
CA TYR A 59 17.97 -7.67 -4.09
C TYR A 59 18.22 -6.65 -2.96
N GLY A 60 17.89 -7.02 -1.72
CA GLY A 60 18.07 -6.18 -0.54
C GLY A 60 16.94 -5.18 -0.31
N VAL A 61 16.97 -4.57 0.87
CA VAL A 61 15.95 -3.61 1.32
C VAL A 61 15.94 -2.35 0.45
N SER A 62 17.10 -1.84 0.02
CA SER A 62 17.19 -0.63 -0.79
C SER A 62 16.44 -0.77 -2.12
N HIS A 63 16.55 -1.92 -2.79
CA HIS A 63 15.85 -2.17 -4.04
C HIS A 63 14.32 -2.14 -3.84
N PHE A 64 13.85 -2.83 -2.81
CA PHE A 64 12.44 -2.83 -2.42
C PHE A 64 11.94 -1.41 -2.10
N VAL A 65 12.71 -0.62 -1.33
CA VAL A 65 12.36 0.77 -1.01
C VAL A 65 12.31 1.63 -2.28
N SER A 66 13.28 1.50 -3.19
CA SER A 66 13.26 2.22 -4.47
C SER A 66 12.00 1.90 -5.29
N GLN A 67 11.60 0.63 -5.33
CA GLN A 67 10.36 0.23 -5.99
C GLN A 67 9.12 0.87 -5.35
N LEU A 68 9.01 0.84 -4.02
CA LEU A 68 7.92 1.49 -3.31
C LEU A 68 7.87 3.00 -3.56
N LEU A 69 9.03 3.66 -3.57
CA LEU A 69 9.14 5.08 -3.85
C LEU A 69 8.66 5.43 -5.27
N LEU A 70 8.96 4.59 -6.27
CA LEU A 70 8.48 4.81 -7.64
C LEU A 70 6.95 4.77 -7.72
N LEU A 71 6.30 3.85 -7.01
CA LEU A 71 4.83 3.77 -6.95
C LEU A 71 4.24 4.95 -6.20
N HIS A 72 4.83 5.32 -5.07
CA HIS A 72 4.40 6.47 -4.29
C HIS A 72 4.55 7.78 -5.10
N GLN A 73 5.64 7.96 -5.84
CA GLN A 73 5.83 9.10 -6.74
C GLN A 73 4.83 9.11 -7.89
N ALA A 74 4.38 7.94 -8.36
CA ALA A 74 3.28 7.83 -9.32
C ALA A 74 1.88 8.06 -8.69
N GLY A 75 1.83 8.41 -7.40
CA GLY A 75 0.64 8.76 -6.64
C GLY A 75 -0.08 7.58 -6.00
N ALA A 76 0.45 6.36 -6.06
CA ALA A 76 -0.17 5.21 -5.39
C ALA A 76 -0.04 5.35 -3.87
N TYR A 77 -1.12 5.06 -3.16
CA TYR A 77 -1.09 5.00 -1.70
C TYR A 77 -0.69 3.59 -1.27
N ILE A 78 0.34 3.47 -0.44
CA ILE A 78 0.91 2.18 -0.08
C ILE A 78 0.78 1.92 1.41
N VAL A 79 0.19 0.77 1.74
CA VAL A 79 0.11 0.22 3.08
C VAL A 79 0.99 -1.02 3.14
N LEU A 80 1.90 -1.06 4.10
CA LEU A 80 2.75 -2.21 4.36
C LEU A 80 2.15 -3.01 5.51
N ARG A 81 1.92 -4.31 5.32
CA ARG A 81 1.42 -5.24 6.34
C ARG A 81 2.51 -6.22 6.72
N ASN A 82 2.55 -6.64 7.99
CA ASN A 82 3.51 -7.64 8.47
C ASN A 82 4.97 -7.25 8.20
N VAL A 83 5.29 -5.98 8.44
CA VAL A 83 6.64 -5.44 8.25
C VAL A 83 7.54 -5.99 9.36
N ASP A 84 8.58 -6.72 8.96
CA ASP A 84 9.60 -7.20 9.88
C ASP A 84 10.31 -6.01 10.58
N PRO A 85 10.64 -6.08 11.88
CA PRO A 85 11.29 -4.99 12.61
C PRO A 85 12.62 -4.55 11.98
N VAL A 86 13.37 -5.44 11.33
CA VAL A 86 14.60 -5.07 10.61
C VAL A 86 14.27 -4.22 9.39
N LEU A 87 13.24 -4.60 8.63
CA LEU A 87 12.76 -3.83 7.48
C LEU A 87 12.22 -2.46 7.93
N MET A 88 11.46 -2.41 9.01
CA MET A 88 10.97 -1.15 9.59
C MET A 88 12.13 -0.25 9.99
N ARG A 89 13.17 -0.81 10.64
CA ARG A 89 14.37 -0.06 11.01
C ARG A 89 15.12 0.48 9.79
N CYS A 90 15.21 -0.29 8.73
CA CYS A 90 15.80 0.17 7.47
C CYS A 90 14.98 1.33 6.86
N LEU A 91 13.65 1.25 6.87
CA LEU A 91 12.77 2.32 6.40
C LEU A 91 12.93 3.60 7.22
N GLU A 92 13.10 3.49 8.55
CA GLU A 92 13.39 4.62 9.44
C GLU A 92 14.76 5.24 9.17
N LEU A 93 15.80 4.42 9.01
CA LEU A 93 17.17 4.89 8.72
C LEU A 93 17.23 5.63 7.37
N LEU A 94 16.48 5.14 6.39
CA LEU A 94 16.31 5.78 5.09
C LEU A 94 15.37 6.99 5.14
N LYS A 95 14.76 7.27 6.31
CA LYS A 95 13.77 8.33 6.54
C LYS A 95 12.57 8.26 5.60
N VAL A 96 12.21 7.09 5.07
CA VAL A 96 11.07 6.91 4.16
C VAL A 96 9.85 6.30 4.85
N SER A 97 9.98 5.89 6.10
CA SER A 97 8.88 5.29 6.88
C SER A 97 7.62 6.17 6.91
N HIS A 98 7.76 7.49 6.91
CA HIS A 98 6.63 8.43 6.90
C HIS A 98 5.83 8.46 5.58
N LEU A 99 6.39 7.92 4.48
CA LEU A 99 5.72 7.83 3.18
C LEU A 99 4.81 6.60 3.08
N PHE A 100 4.96 5.66 4.00
CA PHE A 100 4.27 4.38 3.96
C PHE A 100 3.47 4.17 5.25
N HIS A 101 2.24 3.68 5.12
CA HIS A 101 1.47 3.32 6.31
C HIS A 101 1.79 1.88 6.70
N ALA A 102 2.49 1.69 7.81
CA ALA A 102 2.65 0.37 8.40
C ALA A 102 1.34 -0.01 9.12
N SER A 103 0.59 -0.95 8.56
CA SER A 103 -0.51 -1.59 9.27
C SER A 103 0.07 -2.70 10.13
N LEU A 104 0.11 -2.47 11.44
CA LEU A 104 0.37 -3.52 12.41
C LEU A 104 -0.85 -4.46 12.38
N GLY A 105 -0.80 -5.48 11.54
CA GLY A 105 -1.65 -6.65 11.74
C GLY A 105 -1.32 -7.17 13.13
N ALA A 106 -2.27 -7.12 14.06
CA ALA A 106 -2.06 -7.56 15.43
C ALA A 106 -1.32 -8.91 15.44
N PRO A 107 -0.24 -9.07 16.23
CA PRO A 107 0.34 -10.38 16.44
C PRO A 107 -0.76 -11.25 17.03
N THR A 108 -1.25 -12.21 16.24
CA THR A 108 -2.15 -13.23 16.77
C THR A 108 -1.28 -14.13 17.60
N GLU A 109 -1.35 -13.96 18.92
CA GLU A 109 -0.72 -14.82 19.92
C GLU A 109 -1.06 -16.29 19.61
N ALA A 110 -0.03 -17.13 19.56
CA ALA A 110 -0.12 -18.59 19.57
C ALA A 110 1.02 -19.13 20.44
#